data_AF-A0A814JZ61-F1
#
_entry.id   AF-A0A814JZ61-F1
#
_cell.length_a   1.000
_cell.length_b   1.000
_cell.length_c   1.000
_cell.angle_alpha   90.00
_cell.angle_beta   90.00
_cell.angle_gamma   90.00
#
_symmetry.space_group_name_H-M   'P 1'
#
loop_
_entity.id
_entity.type
_entity.pdbx_description
1 polymer ?
#
loop_
_entity_poly.entity_id
_entity_poly.type
_entity_poly.pdbx_seq_one_letter_code
_entity_poly.pdbx_strand_id
1 'polypeptide(L)'
;MLTITLFLLFSILLNTNSQFIPLRFDLAIDHLRQYQYFSSSNLIKDVEYNLTPEQMLEYMSLLLLNNKTSRCEQDFELILRAAIEKDTWAIKVLDAWGKPLPSGILKGNVYWVGNYDECIQPMYNPANKSFISQPFNTQHCTFKPTASRSNSNSMRSLVFGLCVPSSCDRQSLISLIHILFKKINITQDNLVYSKDPPNGQKGLTNGAITTIVILSLLGLLVLIGTIIDLFLMSKLDSIDNLTIYNAAYNYLVNDGEMTSQPESRRTSRYFSLNRTSRIVFLAEFSALKSLRRIFTLEEKTSGDKNESFLFINGIRVLSLFWIIIAHSVLFGLSYTSNVTDILVSTRNIAFQLISSAQFSVDTFFVLSGFLTAILFVRQMKKEKNLSFRLMFLYYIHRYIRLTPAFLLMILVSINLTPYFGRGPVYPIEQGFESKVRPDDMCLNIAWYLHNDMQFHWIARLTLIPFALERKTLSFLIVTLFVFVGIGSTLGIILYYPNMSLNDPTALTDNGGPSFYKMVYIKP
;
A
#
# COMPACT_ATOMS: atom_id res chain seq x y z
N MET A 1 12.74 -25.94 -13.40
CA MET A 1 14.19 -25.78 -13.13
C MET A 1 14.95 -25.47 -14.41
N LEU A 2 14.85 -26.30 -15.46
CA LEU A 2 15.52 -26.07 -16.76
C LEU A 2 15.22 -24.70 -17.39
N THR A 3 13.98 -24.21 -17.29
CA THR A 3 13.55 -22.89 -17.79
C THR A 3 14.11 -21.73 -16.97
N ILE A 4 14.27 -21.90 -15.66
CA ILE A 4 14.84 -20.88 -14.77
C ILE A 4 16.36 -20.83 -14.94
N THR A 5 17.03 -21.98 -15.12
CA THR A 5 18.46 -22.03 -15.44
C THR A 5 18.77 -21.55 -16.86
N LEU A 6 17.92 -21.86 -17.87
CA LEU A 6 18.06 -21.28 -19.20
C LEU A 6 17.80 -19.77 -19.19
N PHE A 7 16.86 -19.28 -18.39
CA PHE A 7 16.59 -17.84 -18.26
C PHE A 7 17.70 -17.10 -17.49
N LEU A 8 18.28 -17.72 -16.45
CA LEU A 8 19.45 -17.18 -15.75
C LEU A 8 20.69 -17.20 -16.65
N LEU A 9 20.94 -18.27 -17.40
CA LEU A 9 22.02 -18.33 -18.40
C LEU A 9 21.79 -17.31 -19.53
N PHE A 10 20.55 -17.13 -20.00
CA PHE A 10 20.19 -16.14 -21.02
C PHE A 10 20.32 -14.71 -20.48
N SER A 11 19.98 -14.46 -19.22
CA SER A 11 20.17 -13.17 -18.54
C SER A 11 21.64 -12.85 -18.27
N ILE A 12 22.46 -13.87 -17.98
CA ILE A 12 23.92 -13.73 -17.82
C ILE A 12 24.60 -13.52 -19.18
N LEU A 13 24.16 -14.21 -20.24
CA LEU A 13 24.66 -14.04 -21.61
C LEU A 13 24.24 -12.69 -22.24
N LEU A 14 23.07 -12.15 -21.89
CA LEU A 14 22.65 -10.80 -22.26
C LEU A 14 23.44 -9.69 -21.54
N ASN A 15 24.09 -10.00 -20.41
CA ASN A 15 24.87 -9.04 -19.65
C ASN A 15 26.32 -8.89 -20.17
N THR A 16 26.80 -9.84 -20.98
CA THR A 16 28.18 -9.84 -21.52
C THR A 16 28.34 -9.16 -22.88
N ASN A 17 27.24 -8.89 -23.60
CA ASN A 17 27.26 -8.09 -24.82
C ASN A 17 26.59 -6.74 -24.56
N SER A 18 27.43 -5.74 -24.36
CA SER A 18 27.09 -4.33 -24.15
C SER A 18 26.08 -3.78 -25.16
N GLN A 19 24.80 -3.85 -24.83
CA GLN A 19 23.83 -2.77 -25.05
C GLN A 19 22.87 -2.79 -23.85
N PHE A 20 23.05 -1.81 -22.98
CA PHE A 20 22.17 -1.40 -21.90
C PHE A 20 20.73 -1.90 -22.09
N ILE A 21 20.22 -2.72 -21.17
CA ILE A 21 18.77 -2.84 -20.98
C ILE A 21 18.31 -1.41 -20.69
N PRO A 22 17.58 -0.74 -21.60
CA PRO A 22 17.12 0.60 -21.33
C PRO A 22 15.92 0.40 -20.40
N LEU A 23 16.15 0.42 -19.09
CA LEU A 23 15.14 1.00 -18.20
C LEU A 23 15.02 2.44 -18.69
N ARG A 24 14.08 2.62 -19.63
CA ARG A 24 14.10 3.69 -20.62
C ARG A 24 14.39 5.01 -19.93
N PHE A 25 15.57 5.53 -20.28
CA PHE A 25 15.90 6.94 -20.10
C PHE A 25 14.76 7.83 -20.58
N ASP A 26 13.83 7.39 -21.42
CA ASP A 26 12.65 8.12 -21.86
C ASP A 26 11.71 8.57 -20.73
N LEU A 27 11.50 7.81 -19.64
CA LEU A 27 10.65 8.28 -18.54
C LEU A 27 11.37 9.36 -17.71
N ALA A 28 12.68 9.17 -17.53
CA ALA A 28 13.56 10.16 -16.93
C ALA A 28 13.75 11.38 -17.84
N ILE A 29 13.76 11.20 -19.17
CA ILE A 29 13.90 12.22 -20.21
C ILE A 29 12.57 12.93 -20.43
N ASP A 30 11.42 12.27 -20.26
CA ASP A 30 10.10 12.90 -20.26
C ASP A 30 9.87 13.66 -18.95
N HIS A 31 10.34 13.13 -17.81
CA HIS A 31 10.44 13.92 -16.58
C HIS A 31 11.42 15.09 -16.73
N LEU A 32 12.58 14.88 -17.37
CA LEU A 32 13.57 15.94 -17.64
C LEU A 32 13.10 16.91 -18.72
N ARG A 33 12.26 16.51 -19.69
CA ARG A 33 11.64 17.34 -20.74
C ARG A 33 10.46 18.09 -20.19
N GLN A 34 9.63 17.50 -19.32
CA GLN A 34 8.63 18.21 -18.52
C GLN A 34 9.31 19.19 -17.57
N TYR A 35 10.47 18.82 -17.03
CA TYR A 35 11.29 19.70 -16.20
C TYR A 35 12.00 20.80 -17.02
N GLN A 36 12.49 20.49 -18.23
CA GLN A 36 13.02 21.48 -19.19
C GLN A 36 11.90 22.40 -19.66
N TYR A 37 10.68 21.87 -19.82
CA TYR A 37 9.48 22.63 -20.14
C TYR A 37 9.08 23.53 -18.97
N PHE A 38 9.09 23.04 -17.72
CA PHE A 38 8.85 23.81 -16.49
C PHE A 38 9.94 24.86 -16.25
N SER A 39 11.21 24.53 -16.47
CA SER A 39 12.36 25.43 -16.47
C SER A 39 12.33 26.45 -17.61
N SER A 40 11.70 26.11 -18.73
CA SER A 40 11.47 27.03 -19.86
C SER A 40 10.14 27.77 -19.76
N SER A 41 9.23 27.32 -18.89
CA SER A 41 7.95 27.97 -18.63
C SER A 41 8.20 29.23 -17.84
N ASN A 42 7.42 30.27 -18.12
CA ASN A 42 7.50 31.55 -17.44
C ASN A 42 7.31 31.42 -15.91
N LEU A 43 6.89 30.28 -15.36
CA LEU A 43 6.65 30.11 -13.93
C LEU A 43 7.90 30.27 -13.05
N ILE A 44 9.07 29.75 -13.46
CA ILE A 44 10.31 29.94 -12.67
C ILE A 44 10.84 31.38 -12.82
N LYS A 45 10.70 31.96 -14.02
CA LYS A 45 11.05 33.37 -14.29
C LYS A 45 10.08 34.36 -13.64
N ASP A 46 8.82 33.98 -13.43
CA ASP A 46 7.79 34.78 -12.76
C ASP A 46 7.88 34.65 -11.23
N VAL A 47 8.61 33.66 -10.71
CA VAL A 47 8.98 33.52 -9.27
C VAL A 47 10.31 34.24 -8.97
N GLU A 48 10.90 34.91 -9.95
CA GLU A 48 12.10 35.73 -9.76
C GLU A 48 11.75 37.03 -9.02
N TYR A 49 11.95 37.02 -7.71
CA TYR A 49 12.06 38.23 -6.90
C TYR A 49 13.14 38.06 -5.85
N ASN A 50 14.11 38.99 -5.88
CA ASN A 50 15.12 39.24 -4.85
C ASN A 50 14.44 39.70 -3.55
N LEU A 51 13.75 38.81 -2.84
CA LEU A 51 13.30 39.11 -1.49
C LEU A 51 13.88 38.09 -0.53
N THR A 52 14.84 38.55 0.28
CA THR A 52 15.20 37.86 1.53
C THR A 52 13.94 37.71 2.40
N PRO A 53 13.88 36.75 3.34
CA PRO A 53 12.77 36.64 4.29
C PRO A 53 12.46 37.96 5.01
N GLU A 54 13.49 38.76 5.28
CA GLU A 54 13.41 40.10 5.87
C GLU A 54 12.77 41.12 4.92
N GLN A 55 13.16 41.13 3.64
CA GLN A 55 12.53 41.98 2.63
C GLN A 55 11.07 41.57 2.39
N MET A 56 10.75 40.27 2.49
CA MET A 56 9.37 39.78 2.38
C MET A 56 8.53 40.25 3.58
N LEU A 57 9.06 40.17 4.80
CA LEU A 57 8.41 40.74 6.00
C LEU A 57 8.16 42.25 5.84
N GLU A 58 9.14 42.99 5.33
CA GLU A 58 9.05 44.43 5.09
C GLU A 58 8.00 44.77 4.01
N TYR A 59 8.03 44.06 2.87
CA TYR A 59 7.07 44.22 1.78
C TYR A 59 5.64 43.82 2.18
N MET A 60 5.48 42.74 2.95
CA MET A 60 4.17 42.32 3.49
C MET A 60 3.64 43.32 4.52
N SER A 61 4.50 43.89 5.36
CA SER A 61 4.11 44.94 6.30
C SER A 61 3.61 46.20 5.57
N LEU A 62 4.28 46.61 4.48
CA LEU A 62 3.90 47.76 3.67
C LEU A 62 2.61 47.55 2.87
N LEU A 63 2.36 46.32 2.38
CA LEU A 63 1.15 45.99 1.61
C LEU A 63 -0.11 45.83 2.48
N LEU A 64 0.01 45.26 3.69
CA LEU A 64 -1.12 45.05 4.60
C LEU A 64 -1.57 46.36 5.30
N LEU A 65 -0.73 47.39 5.32
CA LEU A 65 -1.07 48.69 5.90
C LEU A 65 -1.99 49.55 5.02
N ASN A 66 -2.03 49.32 3.70
CA ASN A 66 -2.71 50.21 2.76
C ASN A 66 -4.18 49.88 2.49
N ASN A 67 -4.72 48.75 2.96
CA ASN A 67 -6.12 48.39 2.72
C ASN A 67 -6.66 47.47 3.82
N LYS A 68 -7.05 48.04 4.98
CA LYS A 68 -7.55 47.26 6.12
C LYS A 68 -9.05 47.01 6.00
N THR A 69 -9.45 45.75 5.82
CA THR A 69 -10.89 45.40 5.87
C THR A 69 -11.20 44.06 6.52
N SER A 70 -10.26 43.11 6.63
CA SER A 70 -10.55 41.75 7.15
C SER A 70 -9.81 41.37 8.45
N ARG A 71 -10.40 40.51 9.27
CA ARG A 71 -9.80 40.00 10.53
C ARG A 71 -8.51 39.21 10.29
N CYS A 72 -8.42 38.50 9.16
CA CYS A 72 -7.23 37.81 8.71
C CYS A 72 -6.01 38.74 8.58
N GLU A 73 -6.19 39.90 7.94
CA GLU A 73 -5.11 40.88 7.73
C GLU A 73 -4.59 41.46 9.05
N GLN A 74 -5.50 41.72 10.01
CA GLN A 74 -5.14 42.22 11.35
C GLN A 74 -4.33 41.19 12.14
N ASP A 75 -4.77 39.92 12.12
CA ASP A 75 -4.06 38.84 12.80
C ASP A 75 -2.69 38.57 12.15
N PHE A 76 -2.59 38.76 10.83
CA PHE A 76 -1.33 38.67 10.10
C PHE A 76 -0.37 39.82 10.44
N GLU A 77 -0.89 41.05 10.53
CA GLU A 77 -0.13 42.22 10.97
C GLU A 77 0.45 42.03 12.37
N LEU A 78 -0.32 41.44 13.28
CA LEU A 78 0.13 41.10 14.63
C LEU A 78 1.30 40.10 14.61
N ILE A 79 1.23 39.05 13.78
CA ILE A 79 2.34 38.10 13.62
C ILE A 79 3.59 38.83 13.09
N LEU A 80 3.44 39.68 12.06
CA LEU A 80 4.59 40.37 11.46
C LEU A 80 5.25 41.34 12.45
N ARG A 81 4.47 42.12 13.20
CA ARG A 81 5.00 43.03 14.23
C ARG A 81 5.74 42.27 15.32
N ALA A 82 5.15 41.19 15.84
CA ALA A 82 5.78 40.37 16.86
C ALA A 82 7.06 39.67 16.34
N ALA A 83 7.09 39.25 15.07
CA ALA A 83 8.29 38.71 14.45
C ALA A 83 9.42 39.74 14.32
N ILE A 84 9.09 41.00 13.99
CA ILE A 84 10.06 42.12 13.97
C ILE A 84 10.59 42.39 15.39
N GLU A 85 9.73 42.30 16.40
CA GLU A 85 10.09 42.37 17.83
C GLU A 85 10.86 41.12 18.33
N LYS A 86 11.08 40.14 17.45
CA LYS A 86 11.79 38.87 17.69
C LYS A 86 11.11 37.95 18.70
N ASP A 87 9.79 38.05 18.80
CA ASP A 87 9.01 37.13 19.60
C ASP A 87 9.09 35.70 19.05
N THR A 88 9.44 34.76 19.91
CA THR A 88 9.63 33.35 19.50
C THR A 88 8.38 32.71 18.95
N TRP A 89 7.20 33.09 19.44
CA TRP A 89 5.94 32.51 18.96
C TRP A 89 5.64 32.95 17.52
N ALA A 90 5.87 34.22 17.18
CA ALA A 90 5.66 34.73 15.83
C ALA A 90 6.71 34.21 14.84
N ILE A 91 7.97 34.09 15.27
CA ILE A 91 9.02 33.46 14.47
C ILE A 91 8.67 32.01 14.13
N LYS A 92 8.11 31.24 15.06
CA LYS A 92 7.64 29.86 14.80
C LYS A 92 6.56 29.82 13.72
N VAL A 93 5.61 30.77 13.70
CA VAL A 93 4.59 30.84 12.64
C VAL A 93 5.25 30.97 11.28
N LEU A 94 6.20 31.90 11.15
CA LEU A 94 6.91 32.17 9.89
C LEU A 94 7.90 31.05 9.55
N ASP A 95 8.46 30.37 10.55
CA ASP A 95 9.35 29.24 10.31
C ASP A 95 8.61 28.05 9.72
N ALA A 96 7.38 27.82 10.20
CA ALA A 96 6.50 26.77 9.72
C ALA A 96 6.03 26.94 8.26
N TRP A 97 6.27 28.08 7.63
CA TRP A 97 5.93 28.29 6.21
C TRP A 97 6.77 27.45 5.28
N GLY A 98 6.17 27.06 4.15
CA GLY A 98 6.92 26.62 2.98
C GLY A 98 7.83 27.75 2.52
N LYS A 99 9.15 27.53 2.60
CA LYS A 99 10.12 28.55 2.21
C LYS A 99 10.00 28.82 0.70
N PRO A 100 9.93 30.10 0.28
CA PRO A 100 9.96 30.46 -1.14
C PRO A 100 11.34 30.06 -1.69
N LEU A 101 11.38 29.30 -2.80
CA LEU A 101 12.61 28.78 -3.43
C LEU A 101 13.42 27.79 -2.56
N PRO A 102 12.89 26.60 -2.26
CA PRO A 102 13.66 25.61 -1.56
C PRO A 102 14.77 25.02 -2.43
N SER A 103 15.79 24.49 -1.78
CA SER A 103 16.85 23.77 -2.46
C SER A 103 16.30 22.51 -3.16
N GLY A 104 17.00 22.09 -4.23
CA GLY A 104 16.65 20.85 -4.92
C GLY A 104 15.54 20.98 -5.97
N ILE A 105 15.15 22.20 -6.38
CA ILE A 105 14.26 22.40 -7.55
C ILE A 105 14.84 21.69 -8.78
N LEU A 106 16.13 21.91 -9.08
CA LEU A 106 16.89 21.21 -10.13
C LEU A 106 17.01 19.70 -9.92
N LYS A 107 16.71 19.22 -8.70
CA LYS A 107 16.65 17.80 -8.37
C LYS A 107 15.23 17.22 -8.38
N GLY A 108 14.22 18.01 -8.75
CA GLY A 108 12.82 17.58 -8.78
C GLY A 108 12.12 17.69 -7.43
N ASN A 109 12.52 18.63 -6.56
CA ASN A 109 11.76 18.97 -5.36
C ASN A 109 10.52 19.81 -5.72
N VAL A 110 9.32 19.24 -5.56
CA VAL A 110 8.03 19.88 -5.88
C VAL A 110 7.10 20.04 -4.67
N TYR A 111 7.50 19.55 -3.49
CA TYR A 111 6.69 19.59 -2.26
C TYR A 111 7.30 20.54 -1.24
N TRP A 112 6.75 21.75 -1.16
CA TRP A 112 7.25 22.85 -0.32
C TRP A 112 6.20 23.20 0.73
N VAL A 113 5.83 22.19 1.50
CA VAL A 113 4.69 22.25 2.43
C VAL A 113 5.00 22.93 3.76
N GLY A 114 6.27 23.20 4.08
CA GLY A 114 6.64 23.73 5.40
C GLY A 114 6.41 22.73 6.53
N ASN A 115 6.56 23.19 7.79
CA ASN A 115 6.36 22.34 8.96
C ASN A 115 4.88 22.32 9.37
N TYR A 116 4.16 21.29 8.92
CA TYR A 116 2.73 21.13 9.18
C TYR A 116 2.41 21.03 10.68
N ASP A 117 3.14 20.18 11.41
CA ASP A 117 2.85 19.90 12.82
C ASP A 117 3.12 21.12 13.70
N GLU A 118 4.15 21.90 13.38
CA GLU A 118 4.43 23.16 14.05
C GLU A 118 3.37 24.23 13.75
N CYS A 119 2.87 24.28 12.52
CA CYS A 119 1.86 25.26 12.12
C CYS A 119 0.51 25.07 12.82
N ILE A 120 0.09 23.84 13.08
CA ILE A 120 -1.24 23.56 13.66
C ILE A 120 -1.25 23.65 15.19
N GLN A 121 -0.08 23.71 15.83
CA GLN A 121 0.02 23.79 17.28
C GLN A 121 -0.37 25.19 17.78
N PRO A 122 -1.12 25.29 18.89
CA PRO A 122 -1.47 26.57 19.48
C PRO A 122 -0.21 27.31 19.93
N MET A 123 -0.10 28.58 19.55
CA MET A 123 1.07 29.41 19.87
C MET A 123 0.79 30.32 21.06
N TYR A 124 1.76 30.42 21.97
CA TYR A 124 1.62 31.19 23.20
C TYR A 124 2.54 32.40 23.18
N ASN A 125 1.97 33.59 23.35
CA ASN A 125 2.75 34.81 23.49
C ASN A 125 3.37 34.89 24.89
N PRO A 126 4.71 34.88 25.02
CA PRO A 126 5.40 34.92 26.30
C PRO A 126 5.31 36.28 27.01
N ALA A 127 4.91 37.37 26.32
CA ALA A 127 4.73 38.70 26.93
C ALA A 127 3.49 38.77 27.82
N ASN A 128 2.47 37.93 27.57
CA ASN A 128 1.28 37.80 28.41
C ASN A 128 1.46 36.69 29.44
N LYS A 129 2.41 36.84 30.38
CA LYS A 129 2.61 35.94 31.55
C LYS A 129 1.48 36.03 32.58
N SER A 130 0.23 36.01 32.14
CA SER A 130 -0.90 35.64 32.99
C SER A 130 -1.22 34.18 32.73
N PHE A 131 -1.71 33.47 33.75
CA PHE A 131 -2.16 32.07 33.67
C PHE A 131 -3.30 31.84 32.65
N ILE A 132 -3.74 32.90 31.95
CA ILE A 132 -4.87 32.97 31.01
C ILE A 132 -4.44 33.67 29.71
N SER A 133 -3.25 33.37 29.15
CA SER A 133 -2.94 33.81 27.78
C SER A 133 -3.74 32.97 26.78
N GLN A 134 -4.67 33.57 26.04
CA GLN A 134 -5.35 32.87 24.95
C GLN A 134 -4.32 32.47 23.88
N PRO A 135 -4.30 31.21 23.43
CA PRO A 135 -3.39 30.78 22.38
C PRO A 135 -3.76 31.45 21.06
N PHE A 136 -2.75 31.89 20.33
CA PHE A 136 -2.90 32.31 18.95
C PHE A 136 -3.02 31.04 18.09
N ASN A 137 -4.21 30.83 17.53
CA ASN A 137 -4.51 29.66 16.72
C ASN A 137 -4.22 29.94 15.25
N THR A 138 -3.38 29.10 14.66
CA THR A 138 -3.03 29.07 13.25
C THR A 138 -3.68 27.89 12.55
N GLN A 139 -3.60 27.88 11.22
CA GLN A 139 -4.03 26.79 10.38
C GLN A 139 -3.06 26.68 9.20
N HIS A 140 -2.73 25.44 8.83
CA HIS A 140 -1.94 25.17 7.64
C HIS A 140 -2.84 25.23 6.40
N CYS A 141 -2.38 25.88 5.34
CA CYS A 141 -3.05 25.96 4.06
C CYS A 141 -2.09 25.50 2.95
N THR A 142 -2.48 24.52 2.15
CA THR A 142 -1.75 24.16 0.93
C THR A 142 -2.46 24.68 -0.30
N PHE A 143 -1.67 25.13 -1.27
CA PHE A 143 -2.17 25.47 -2.60
C PHE A 143 -1.42 24.70 -3.69
N LYS A 144 -2.18 24.28 -4.69
CA LYS A 144 -1.67 23.59 -5.88
C LYS A 144 -1.99 24.44 -7.11
N PRO A 145 -1.03 25.19 -7.68
CA PRO A 145 -1.30 26.01 -8.84
C PRO A 145 -1.65 25.10 -10.03
N THR A 146 -2.83 25.34 -10.60
CA THR A 146 -3.24 24.72 -11.87
C THR A 146 -2.41 25.33 -12.98
N ALA A 147 -1.45 24.58 -13.51
CA ALA A 147 -0.80 24.98 -14.74
C ALA A 147 -1.83 24.96 -15.88
N SER A 148 -1.91 26.06 -16.63
CA SER A 148 -2.78 26.17 -17.79
C SER A 148 -2.44 25.06 -18.81
N ARG A 149 -3.35 24.08 -18.91
CA ARG A 149 -3.64 23.20 -20.04
C ARG A 149 -2.48 22.97 -21.02
N SER A 150 -1.62 22.01 -20.68
CA SER A 150 -0.85 21.24 -21.66
C SER A 150 -1.28 19.77 -21.55
N ASN A 151 -1.63 19.15 -22.68
CA ASN A 151 -2.22 17.81 -22.80
C ASN A 151 -1.28 16.63 -22.40
N SER A 152 -0.32 16.85 -21.50
CA SER A 152 0.49 15.79 -20.91
C SER A 152 0.09 15.58 -19.45
N ASN A 153 -0.56 14.46 -19.17
CA ASN A 153 -1.20 14.11 -17.90
C ASN A 153 -0.26 13.83 -16.70
N SER A 154 0.88 14.49 -16.58
CA SER A 154 1.77 14.23 -15.43
C SER A 154 2.64 15.41 -15.01
N MET A 155 2.23 16.65 -15.28
CA MET A 155 2.90 17.78 -14.62
C MET A 155 2.49 17.80 -13.15
N ARG A 156 3.39 17.33 -12.27
CA ARG A 156 3.24 17.48 -10.82
C ARG A 156 3.18 18.97 -10.51
N SER A 157 2.02 19.44 -10.05
CA SER A 157 1.88 20.82 -9.61
C SER A 157 2.76 21.05 -8.38
N LEU A 158 3.41 22.21 -8.33
CA LEU A 158 4.15 22.64 -7.14
C LEU A 158 3.18 22.67 -5.96
N VAL A 159 3.50 22.03 -4.85
CA VAL A 159 2.67 22.13 -3.66
C VAL A 159 3.35 23.07 -2.70
N PHE A 160 2.72 24.20 -2.39
CA PHE A 160 3.20 25.12 -1.37
C PHE A 160 2.30 25.06 -0.16
N GLY A 161 2.90 25.11 1.03
CA GLY A 161 2.19 25.23 2.31
C GLY A 161 2.48 26.57 2.97
N LEU A 162 1.44 27.21 3.47
CA LEU A 162 1.50 28.46 4.24
C LEU A 162 0.91 28.23 5.63
N CYS A 163 1.53 28.83 6.65
CA CYS A 163 0.96 28.85 7.99
C CYS A 163 0.24 30.18 8.23
N VAL A 164 -1.08 30.15 8.27
CA VAL A 164 -1.90 31.36 8.30
C VAL A 164 -2.69 31.43 9.61
N PRO A 165 -3.12 32.63 10.04
CA PRO A 165 -4.08 32.76 11.12
C PRO A 165 -5.35 31.92 10.87
N SER A 166 -5.93 31.40 11.95
CA SER A 166 -7.20 30.68 11.88
C SER A 166 -8.40 31.52 11.46
N SER A 167 -8.27 32.85 11.43
CA SER A 167 -9.27 33.82 10.98
C SER A 167 -9.28 34.02 9.46
N CYS A 168 -8.36 33.41 8.72
CA CYS A 168 -8.27 33.56 7.27
C CYS A 168 -9.21 32.61 6.52
N ASP A 169 -10.03 33.19 5.64
CA ASP A 169 -10.92 32.47 4.74
C ASP A 169 -10.30 32.29 3.33
N ARG A 170 -10.92 31.43 2.51
CA ARG A 170 -10.49 31.14 1.12
C ARG A 170 -10.26 32.39 0.28
N GLN A 171 -11.16 33.37 0.35
CA GLN A 171 -11.07 34.59 -0.45
C GLN A 171 -9.91 35.49 0.00
N SER A 172 -9.74 35.69 1.30
CA SER A 172 -8.64 36.47 1.87
C SER A 172 -7.28 35.91 1.45
N LEU A 173 -7.15 34.57 1.42
CA LEU A 173 -5.91 33.92 1.00
C LEU A 173 -5.64 34.01 -0.49
N ILE A 174 -6.67 33.90 -1.34
CA ILE A 174 -6.50 34.11 -2.80
C ILE A 174 -5.95 35.51 -3.06
N SER A 175 -6.49 36.52 -2.40
CA SER A 175 -5.99 37.90 -2.50
C SER A 175 -4.54 38.01 -2.05
N LEU A 176 -4.18 37.41 -0.91
CA LEU A 176 -2.81 37.40 -0.40
C LEU A 176 -1.83 36.70 -1.37
N ILE A 177 -2.22 35.56 -1.92
CA ILE A 177 -1.37 34.80 -2.84
C ILE A 177 -1.22 35.52 -4.18
N HIS A 178 -2.26 36.18 -4.70
CA HIS A 178 -2.13 37.02 -5.90
C HIS A 178 -1.17 38.21 -5.71
N ILE A 179 -1.12 38.75 -4.48
CA ILE A 179 -0.17 39.80 -4.11
C ILE A 179 1.26 39.24 -4.04
N LEU A 180 1.46 38.09 -3.38
CA LEU A 180 2.77 37.46 -3.19
C LEU A 180 3.34 36.88 -4.50
N PHE A 181 2.47 36.30 -5.34
CA PHE A 181 2.82 35.61 -6.57
C PHE A 181 2.05 36.22 -7.75
N LYS A 182 2.50 37.40 -8.18
CA LYS A 182 1.96 38.11 -9.33
C LYS A 182 2.01 37.18 -10.56
N LYS A 183 0.84 36.88 -11.15
CA LYS A 183 0.59 36.01 -12.33
C LYS A 183 0.24 34.52 -12.08
N ILE A 184 0.17 34.02 -10.85
CA ILE A 184 -0.32 32.63 -10.64
C ILE A 184 -1.85 32.64 -10.62
N ASN A 185 -2.48 31.91 -11.56
CA ASN A 185 -3.94 31.72 -11.61
C ASN A 185 -4.36 30.59 -10.66
N ILE A 186 -4.95 30.93 -9.52
CA ILE A 186 -5.36 29.97 -8.47
C ILE A 186 -6.87 30.09 -8.27
N THR A 187 -7.56 28.97 -8.35
CA THR A 187 -9.00 28.88 -8.04
C THR A 187 -9.23 28.47 -6.59
N GLN A 188 -10.44 28.65 -6.08
CA GLN A 188 -10.79 28.22 -4.71
C GLN A 188 -10.61 26.72 -4.48
N ASP A 189 -10.83 25.89 -5.50
CA ASP A 189 -10.68 24.43 -5.43
C ASP A 189 -9.21 23.97 -5.32
N ASN A 190 -8.26 24.88 -5.59
CA ASN A 190 -6.84 24.59 -5.49
C ASN A 190 -6.30 24.76 -4.06
N LEU A 191 -7.13 25.23 -3.12
CA LEU A 191 -6.76 25.51 -1.72
C LEU A 191 -7.29 24.44 -0.77
N VAL A 192 -6.41 23.89 0.06
CA VAL A 192 -6.75 22.89 1.08
C VAL A 192 -6.29 23.36 2.45
N TYR A 193 -7.18 23.34 3.45
CA TYR A 193 -6.87 23.75 4.82
C TYR A 193 -6.67 22.55 5.75
N SER A 194 -5.86 22.72 6.79
CA SER A 194 -5.68 21.73 7.86
C SER A 194 -6.95 21.40 8.64
N LYS A 195 -7.87 22.36 8.76
CA LYS A 195 -9.18 22.17 9.38
C LYS A 195 -10.22 21.61 8.43
N ASP A 196 -9.94 21.61 7.12
CA ASP A 196 -10.84 20.98 6.18
C ASP A 196 -10.84 19.48 6.47
N PRO A 197 -12.02 18.88 6.64
CA PRO A 197 -12.08 17.44 6.78
C PRO A 197 -11.57 16.78 5.48
N PRO A 198 -10.98 15.57 5.58
CA PRO A 198 -10.43 14.83 4.43
C PRO A 198 -11.36 14.85 3.21
N ASN A 199 -12.67 14.71 3.40
CA ASN A 199 -13.62 14.63 2.30
C ASN A 199 -14.67 15.75 2.30
N GLY A 200 -14.39 16.92 2.89
CA GLY A 200 -15.41 17.97 3.06
C GLY A 200 -16.52 17.60 4.07
N GLN A 201 -16.47 16.41 4.68
CA GLN A 201 -17.47 15.89 5.62
C GLN A 201 -17.05 16.11 7.08
N LYS A 202 -17.89 16.79 7.86
CA LYS A 202 -17.62 17.12 9.28
C LYS A 202 -17.57 15.91 10.24
N GLY A 203 -17.62 14.67 9.75
CA GLY A 203 -17.66 13.46 10.58
C GLY A 203 -17.28 12.19 9.82
N LEU A 204 -17.38 11.04 10.49
CA LEU A 204 -17.20 9.75 9.83
C LEU A 204 -18.35 9.51 8.84
N THR A 205 -18.02 9.08 7.62
CA THR A 205 -19.02 8.65 6.65
C THR A 205 -19.80 7.46 7.20
N ASN A 206 -21.06 7.29 6.75
CA ASN A 206 -21.84 6.09 7.09
C ASN A 206 -21.10 4.80 6.69
N GLY A 207 -20.32 4.83 5.59
CA GLY A 207 -19.47 3.72 5.16
C GLY A 207 -18.32 3.41 6.13
N ALA A 208 -17.65 4.44 6.66
CA ALA A 208 -16.60 4.31 7.66
C ALA A 208 -17.14 3.74 8.97
N ILE A 209 -18.27 4.26 9.46
CA ILE A 209 -18.94 3.74 10.65
C ILE A 209 -19.29 2.27 10.46
N THR A 210 -19.91 1.92 9.33
CA THR A 210 -20.29 0.53 9.01
C THR A 210 -19.07 -0.40 8.99
N THR A 211 -17.96 0.05 8.40
CA THR A 211 -16.75 -0.77 8.30
C THR A 211 -16.07 -0.94 9.66
N ILE A 212 -16.05 0.10 10.51
CA ILE A 212 -15.55 0.00 11.89
C ILE A 212 -16.39 -0.97 12.71
N VAL A 213 -17.73 -0.96 12.55
CA VAL A 213 -18.62 -1.92 13.22
C VAL A 213 -18.30 -3.35 12.79
N ILE A 214 -18.14 -3.61 11.48
CA ILE A 214 -17.78 -4.93 10.96
C ILE A 214 -16.44 -5.42 11.52
N LEU A 215 -15.40 -4.56 11.50
CA LEU A 215 -14.09 -4.89 12.05
C LEU A 215 -14.14 -5.15 13.55
N SER A 216 -14.94 -4.37 14.28
CA SER A 216 -15.12 -4.54 15.72
C SER A 216 -15.82 -5.85 16.06
N LEU A 217 -16.82 -6.27 15.27
CA LEU A 217 -17.49 -7.56 15.41
C LEU A 217 -16.53 -8.74 15.13
N LEU A 218 -15.71 -8.64 14.10
CA LEU A 218 -14.67 -9.65 13.81
C LEU A 218 -13.62 -9.71 14.92
N GLY A 219 -13.17 -8.56 15.41
CA GLY A 219 -12.23 -8.47 16.55
C GLY A 219 -12.81 -9.05 17.83
N LEU A 220 -14.09 -8.79 18.12
CA LEU A 220 -14.81 -9.37 19.25
C LEU A 220 -14.89 -10.90 19.14
N LEU A 221 -15.15 -11.42 17.95
CA LEU A 221 -15.21 -12.87 17.72
C LEU A 221 -13.85 -13.54 17.95
N VAL A 222 -12.75 -12.90 17.53
CA VAL A 222 -11.38 -13.35 17.83
C VAL A 222 -11.09 -13.28 19.33
N LEU A 223 -11.51 -12.21 20.01
CA LEU A 223 -11.33 -12.03 21.45
C LEU A 223 -12.08 -13.11 22.25
N ILE A 224 -13.35 -13.37 21.92
CA ILE A 224 -14.15 -14.44 22.52
C ILE A 224 -13.48 -15.80 22.28
N GLY A 225 -13.06 -16.08 21.05
CA GLY A 225 -12.37 -17.33 20.72
C GLY A 225 -11.07 -17.51 21.52
N THR A 226 -10.30 -16.43 21.69
CA THR A 226 -9.05 -16.44 22.47
C THR A 226 -9.32 -16.66 23.96
N ILE A 227 -10.35 -16.03 24.53
CA ILE A 227 -10.75 -16.23 25.93
C ILE A 227 -11.18 -17.68 26.17
N ILE A 228 -12.03 -18.24 25.30
CA ILE A 228 -12.49 -19.64 25.41
C ILE A 228 -11.29 -20.59 25.34
N ASP A 229 -10.36 -20.36 24.41
CA ASP A 229 -9.17 -21.18 24.26
C ASP A 229 -8.25 -21.11 25.50
N LEU A 230 -8.07 -19.93 26.10
CA LEU A 230 -7.34 -19.77 27.36
C LEU A 230 -8.01 -20.55 28.51
N PHE A 231 -9.34 -20.47 28.64
CA PHE A 231 -10.07 -21.24 29.64
C PHE A 231 -9.96 -22.75 29.42
N LEU A 232 -9.99 -23.19 28.16
CA LEU A 232 -9.87 -24.61 27.82
C LEU A 232 -8.45 -25.12 28.07
N MET A 233 -7.41 -24.32 27.77
CA MET A 233 -6.03 -24.62 28.14
C MET A 233 -5.86 -24.73 29.65
N SER A 234 -6.37 -23.76 30.42
CA SER A 234 -6.27 -23.77 31.89
C SER A 234 -6.95 -25.01 32.51
N LYS A 235 -8.13 -25.39 32.00
CA LYS A 235 -8.84 -26.59 32.48
C LYS A 235 -8.04 -27.86 32.18
N LEU A 236 -7.45 -27.96 30.99
CA LEU A 236 -6.62 -29.09 30.59
C LEU A 236 -5.34 -29.20 31.41
N ASP A 237 -4.67 -28.07 31.70
CA ASP A 237 -3.50 -28.07 32.59
C ASP A 237 -3.87 -28.54 34.01
N SER A 238 -5.06 -28.18 34.52
CA SER A 238 -5.52 -28.69 35.83
C SER A 238 -5.75 -30.20 35.83
N ILE A 239 -6.28 -30.75 34.73
CA ILE A 239 -6.53 -32.20 34.58
C ILE A 239 -5.19 -32.94 34.42
N ASP A 240 -4.27 -32.40 33.61
CA ASP A 240 -2.96 -33.00 33.41
C ASP A 240 -2.19 -33.06 34.73
N ASN A 241 -2.19 -31.99 35.52
CA ASN A 241 -1.57 -31.97 36.87
C ASN A 241 -2.19 -33.02 37.81
N LEU A 242 -3.51 -33.19 37.78
CA LEU A 242 -4.20 -34.23 38.56
C LEU A 242 -3.83 -35.64 38.08
N THR A 243 -3.72 -35.87 36.76
CA THR A 243 -3.30 -37.17 36.23
C THR A 243 -1.84 -37.49 36.55
N ILE A 244 -0.96 -36.50 36.55
CA ILE A 244 0.45 -36.65 36.94
C ILE A 244 0.53 -36.96 38.44
N TYR A 245 -0.24 -36.26 39.28
CA TYR A 245 -0.31 -36.55 40.71
C TYR A 245 -0.79 -37.98 40.98
N ASN A 246 -1.86 -38.43 40.30
CA ASN A 246 -2.39 -39.78 40.44
C ASN A 246 -1.41 -40.84 39.91
N ALA A 247 -0.69 -40.57 38.82
CA ALA A 247 0.35 -41.45 38.30
C ALA A 247 1.54 -41.55 39.25
N ALA A 248 1.99 -40.43 39.84
CA ALA A 248 3.05 -40.39 40.84
C ALA A 248 2.64 -41.11 42.14
N TYR A 249 1.39 -40.93 42.59
CA TYR A 249 0.84 -41.66 43.73
C TYR A 249 0.81 -43.17 43.46
N ASN A 250 0.34 -43.60 42.28
CA ASN A 250 0.31 -45.01 41.92
C ASN A 250 1.71 -45.62 41.73
N TYR A 251 2.71 -44.83 41.31
CA TYR A 251 4.12 -45.25 41.25
C TYR A 251 4.71 -45.47 42.65
N LEU A 252 4.44 -44.56 43.58
CA LEU A 252 4.88 -44.71 44.98
C LEU A 252 4.21 -45.90 45.68
N VAL A 253 3.02 -46.30 45.23
CA VAL A 253 2.26 -47.42 45.80
C VAL A 253 2.55 -48.75 45.11
N ASN A 254 2.80 -48.75 43.80
CA ASN A 254 3.08 -49.94 43.00
C ASN A 254 4.40 -49.75 42.23
N ASP A 255 5.46 -50.36 42.75
CA ASP A 255 6.86 -50.28 42.32
C ASP A 255 7.07 -50.68 40.83
N GLY A 256 6.81 -49.76 39.88
CA GLY A 256 6.81 -50.07 38.43
C GLY A 256 7.28 -48.92 37.54
N GLU A 257 8.15 -49.21 36.57
CA GLU A 257 8.86 -48.25 35.70
C GLU A 257 7.97 -47.22 34.96
N MET A 258 8.43 -45.97 34.94
CA MET A 258 7.76 -44.84 34.29
C MET A 258 8.23 -44.66 32.83
N THR A 259 7.29 -44.74 31.88
CA THR A 259 7.51 -44.34 30.48
C THR A 259 7.04 -42.91 30.23
N SER A 260 7.97 -42.01 29.91
CA SER A 260 7.74 -40.59 29.70
C SER A 260 7.52 -40.24 28.22
N GLN A 261 6.28 -39.92 27.82
CA GLN A 261 6.00 -39.15 26.59
C GLN A 261 4.84 -38.15 26.81
N PRO A 262 5.12 -36.93 27.31
CA PRO A 262 4.08 -35.96 27.67
C PRO A 262 3.63 -35.07 26.50
N GLU A 263 4.53 -34.63 25.62
CA GLU A 263 4.24 -33.55 24.67
C GLU A 263 3.30 -33.95 23.52
N SER A 264 3.44 -35.16 22.97
CA SER A 264 2.59 -35.68 21.89
C SER A 264 1.11 -35.90 22.32
N ARG A 265 0.87 -36.16 23.61
CA ARG A 265 -0.47 -36.43 24.17
C ARG A 265 -1.32 -35.18 24.40
N ARG A 266 -0.70 -34.00 24.58
CA ARG A 266 -1.42 -32.74 24.88
C ARG A 266 -2.29 -32.27 23.71
N THR A 267 -1.75 -32.35 22.49
CA THR A 267 -2.45 -32.00 21.24
C THR A 267 -3.55 -33.00 20.90
N SER A 268 -3.37 -34.29 21.20
CA SER A 268 -4.38 -35.32 20.90
C SER A 268 -5.56 -35.30 21.89
N ARG A 269 -5.33 -34.98 23.18
CA ARG A 269 -6.43 -34.79 24.16
C ARG A 269 -7.27 -33.55 23.85
N TYR A 270 -6.64 -32.46 23.41
CA TYR A 270 -7.33 -31.26 22.93
C TYR A 270 -8.33 -31.58 21.79
N PHE A 271 -7.93 -32.48 20.88
CA PHE A 271 -8.75 -32.94 19.75
C PHE A 271 -9.87 -33.91 20.18
N SER A 272 -9.70 -34.58 21.34
CA SER A 272 -10.68 -35.53 21.89
C SER A 272 -11.81 -34.88 22.70
N LEU A 273 -11.69 -33.61 23.11
CA LEU A 273 -12.82 -32.86 23.68
C LEU A 273 -13.87 -32.60 22.58
N ASN A 274 -14.88 -33.47 22.56
CA ASN A 274 -16.05 -33.53 21.67
C ASN A 274 -16.12 -32.47 20.54
N ARG A 275 -15.82 -32.96 19.33
CA ARG A 275 -15.84 -32.33 17.99
C ARG A 275 -17.16 -31.65 17.59
N THR A 276 -18.20 -31.67 18.43
CA THR A 276 -19.57 -31.21 18.15
C THR A 276 -20.04 -30.03 19.00
N SER A 277 -19.24 -29.55 19.96
CA SER A 277 -19.64 -28.39 20.77
C SER A 277 -19.42 -27.07 20.03
N ARG A 278 -20.45 -26.21 20.00
CA ARG A 278 -20.36 -24.82 19.51
C ARG A 278 -19.19 -24.04 20.15
N ILE A 279 -18.79 -24.43 21.35
CA ILE A 279 -17.67 -23.84 22.11
C ILE A 279 -16.32 -24.12 21.42
N VAL A 280 -16.12 -25.32 20.88
CA VAL A 280 -14.88 -25.70 20.18
C VAL A 280 -14.76 -24.95 18.85
N PHE A 281 -15.87 -24.75 18.14
CA PHE A 281 -15.89 -23.93 16.93
C PHE A 281 -15.49 -22.47 17.20
N LEU A 282 -15.99 -21.87 18.28
CA LEU A 282 -15.60 -20.51 18.65
C LEU A 282 -14.11 -20.42 19.06
N ALA A 283 -13.57 -21.45 19.72
CA ALA A 283 -12.17 -21.53 20.06
C ALA A 283 -11.23 -21.61 18.83
N GLU A 284 -11.73 -22.01 17.65
CA GLU A 284 -10.93 -21.99 16.41
C GLU A 284 -10.54 -20.57 15.96
N PHE A 285 -11.28 -19.55 16.39
CA PHE A 285 -10.94 -18.15 16.10
C PHE A 285 -9.90 -17.56 17.07
N SER A 286 -9.34 -18.36 17.97
CA SER A 286 -8.29 -17.94 18.91
C SER A 286 -7.06 -17.43 18.19
N ALA A 287 -6.66 -16.20 18.52
CA ALA A 287 -5.41 -15.61 18.05
C ALA A 287 -4.20 -16.34 18.61
N LEU A 288 -4.24 -16.74 19.89
CA LEU A 288 -3.15 -17.48 20.54
C LEU A 288 -2.92 -18.84 19.91
N LYS A 289 -3.99 -19.59 19.62
CA LYS A 289 -3.91 -20.87 18.91
C LYS A 289 -3.30 -20.70 17.52
N SER A 290 -3.74 -19.67 16.80
CA SER A 290 -3.24 -19.35 15.46
C SER A 290 -1.76 -18.95 15.49
N LEU A 291 -1.36 -18.08 16.41
CA LEU A 291 0.03 -17.65 16.59
C LEU A 291 0.93 -18.81 17.02
N ARG A 292 0.50 -19.60 18.02
CA ARG A 292 1.24 -20.78 18.47
C ARG A 292 1.49 -21.72 17.30
N ARG A 293 0.46 -22.00 16.50
CA ARG A 293 0.59 -22.86 15.30
C ARG A 293 1.55 -22.30 14.25
N ILE A 294 1.62 -20.98 14.09
CA ILE A 294 2.55 -20.32 13.16
C ILE A 294 4.00 -20.45 13.65
N PHE A 295 4.24 -20.35 14.96
CA PHE A 295 5.58 -20.37 15.55
C PHE A 295 6.04 -21.76 16.01
N THR A 296 5.15 -22.76 16.09
CA THR A 296 5.53 -24.15 16.35
C THR A 296 5.98 -24.82 15.05
N LEU A 297 7.27 -25.16 14.98
CA LEU A 297 7.77 -26.10 13.99
C LEU A 297 7.30 -27.50 14.39
N GLU A 298 6.27 -28.01 13.70
CA GLU A 298 5.80 -29.38 13.93
C GLU A 298 6.79 -30.35 13.27
N GLU A 299 7.59 -31.02 14.10
CA GLU A 299 8.44 -32.13 13.66
C GLU A 299 7.54 -33.33 13.36
N LYS A 300 7.16 -33.51 12.09
CA LYS A 300 6.35 -34.66 11.70
C LYS A 300 7.18 -35.93 11.82
N THR A 301 6.83 -36.76 12.81
CA THR A 301 7.26 -38.16 12.88
C THR A 301 6.97 -38.88 11.57
N SER A 302 7.94 -39.70 11.15
CA SER A 302 8.18 -40.38 9.87
C SER A 302 7.04 -41.24 9.27
N GLY A 303 5.82 -41.21 9.81
CA GLY A 303 4.69 -42.03 9.38
C GLY A 303 3.63 -41.34 8.49
N ASP A 304 3.57 -40.00 8.46
CA ASP A 304 2.50 -39.29 7.72
C ASP A 304 3.00 -38.78 6.36
N LYS A 305 2.87 -39.63 5.32
CA LYS A 305 3.22 -39.38 3.90
C LYS A 305 2.39 -38.28 3.22
N ASN A 306 1.94 -37.28 3.96
CA ASN A 306 1.51 -36.01 3.37
C ASN A 306 2.75 -35.13 3.31
N GLU A 307 3.56 -35.30 2.25
CA GLU A 307 4.70 -34.43 1.92
C GLU A 307 4.23 -32.97 1.93
N SER A 308 4.43 -32.31 3.07
CA SER A 308 4.32 -30.88 3.19
C SER A 308 5.54 -30.32 2.50
N PHE A 309 5.36 -29.66 1.36
CA PHE A 309 6.46 -29.05 0.64
C PHE A 309 6.97 -27.82 1.43
N LEU A 310 7.74 -28.04 2.49
CA LEU A 310 8.22 -26.97 3.39
C LEU A 310 8.98 -25.89 2.62
N PHE A 311 9.75 -26.28 1.60
CA PHE A 311 10.47 -25.34 0.73
C PHE A 311 9.55 -24.33 0.03
N ILE A 312 8.29 -24.69 -0.26
CA ILE A 312 7.31 -23.78 -0.86
C ILE A 312 7.00 -22.62 0.08
N ASN A 313 6.95 -22.88 1.39
CA ASN A 313 6.74 -21.82 2.37
C ASN A 313 7.94 -20.86 2.41
N GLY A 314 9.18 -21.39 2.30
CA GLY A 314 10.38 -20.56 2.18
C GLY A 314 10.36 -19.66 0.94
N ILE A 315 10.03 -20.22 -0.22
CA ILE A 315 9.90 -19.44 -1.48
C ILE A 315 8.83 -18.34 -1.32
N ARG A 316 7.67 -18.65 -0.75
CA ARG A 316 6.61 -17.66 -0.52
C ARG A 316 7.09 -16.50 0.33
N VAL A 317 7.81 -16.77 1.42
CA VAL A 317 8.31 -15.73 2.33
C VAL A 317 9.29 -14.81 1.60
N LEU A 318 10.26 -15.36 0.85
CA LEU A 318 11.21 -14.58 0.07
C LEU A 318 10.51 -13.73 -1.00
N SER A 319 9.56 -14.31 -1.74
CA SER A 319 8.78 -13.58 -2.75
C SER A 319 7.90 -12.49 -2.13
N LEU A 320 7.32 -12.71 -0.95
CA LEU A 320 6.54 -11.70 -0.22
C LEU A 320 7.41 -10.53 0.22
N PHE A 321 8.58 -10.79 0.80
CA PHE A 321 9.51 -9.72 1.18
C PHE A 321 9.93 -8.89 -0.02
N TRP A 322 10.19 -9.53 -1.17
CA TRP A 322 10.55 -8.85 -2.39
C TRP A 322 9.44 -7.89 -2.87
N ILE A 323 8.17 -8.32 -2.85
CA ILE A 323 7.01 -7.48 -3.20
C ILE A 323 6.83 -6.32 -2.20
N ILE A 324 6.94 -6.59 -0.90
CA ILE A 324 6.77 -5.58 0.15
C ILE A 324 7.80 -4.46 -0.02
N ILE A 325 9.07 -4.80 -0.25
CA ILE A 325 10.14 -3.81 -0.45
C ILE A 325 9.84 -2.97 -1.70
N ALA A 326 9.47 -3.62 -2.81
CA ALA A 326 9.20 -2.91 -4.06
C ALA A 326 8.01 -1.96 -3.98
N HIS A 327 6.88 -2.39 -3.41
CA HIS A 327 5.72 -1.52 -3.25
C HIS A 327 5.97 -0.40 -2.23
N SER A 328 6.75 -0.65 -1.17
CA SER A 328 7.13 0.40 -0.21
C SER A 328 7.92 1.52 -0.90
N VAL A 329 8.88 1.16 -1.75
CA VAL A 329 9.65 2.13 -2.54
C VAL A 329 8.75 2.82 -3.57
N LEU A 330 8.02 2.04 -4.39
CA LEU A 330 7.19 2.56 -5.47
C LEU A 330 6.14 3.58 -4.98
N PHE A 331 5.39 3.25 -3.93
CA PHE A 331 4.40 4.17 -3.37
C PHE A 331 5.05 5.35 -2.64
N GLY A 332 6.24 5.16 -2.06
CA GLY A 332 7.04 6.25 -1.50
C GLY A 332 7.47 7.29 -2.55
N LEU A 333 7.77 6.88 -3.79
CA LEU A 333 8.19 7.80 -4.88
C LEU A 333 7.15 8.88 -5.19
N SER A 334 5.86 8.61 -4.98
CA SER A 334 4.79 9.57 -5.17
C SER A 334 4.89 10.77 -4.20
N TYR A 335 5.55 10.56 -3.06
CA TYR A 335 5.65 11.51 -1.96
C TYR A 335 7.08 11.98 -1.67
N THR A 336 8.06 11.54 -2.47
CA THR A 336 9.47 11.87 -2.25
C THR A 336 9.85 13.20 -2.90
N SER A 337 10.59 14.04 -2.18
CA SER A 337 11.29 15.21 -2.73
C SER A 337 12.59 14.79 -3.43
N ASN A 338 13.03 15.55 -4.44
CA ASN A 338 14.27 15.26 -5.18
C ASN A 338 14.23 13.97 -6.02
N VAL A 339 13.18 13.82 -6.84
CA VAL A 339 12.97 12.61 -7.66
C VAL A 339 14.17 12.27 -8.56
N THR A 340 14.98 13.25 -8.99
CA THR A 340 16.13 12.97 -9.87
C THR A 340 17.25 12.21 -9.16
N ASP A 341 17.43 12.38 -7.84
CA ASP A 341 18.44 11.63 -7.09
C ASP A 341 18.07 10.13 -7.04
N ILE A 342 16.77 9.82 -7.07
CA ILE A 342 16.26 8.45 -7.16
C ILE A 342 16.51 7.88 -8.55
N LEU A 343 16.35 8.68 -9.60
CA LEU A 343 16.68 8.27 -10.96
C LEU A 343 18.15 7.86 -11.09
N VAL A 344 19.08 8.59 -10.45
CA VAL A 344 20.50 8.19 -10.41
C VAL A 344 20.67 6.88 -9.64
N SER A 345 19.95 6.72 -8.52
CA SER A 345 19.99 5.51 -7.70
C SER A 345 19.50 4.27 -8.43
N THR A 346 18.67 4.41 -9.47
CA THR A 346 18.22 3.27 -10.30
C THR A 346 19.32 2.54 -11.05
N ARG A 347 20.50 3.18 -11.19
CA ARG A 347 21.69 2.55 -11.79
C ARG A 347 22.32 1.51 -10.89
N ASN A 348 22.00 1.51 -9.60
CA ASN A 348 22.54 0.55 -8.64
C ASN A 348 21.87 -0.82 -8.81
N ILE A 349 22.67 -1.88 -8.76
CA ILE A 349 22.20 -3.28 -8.89
C ILE A 349 21.10 -3.58 -7.86
N ALA A 350 21.26 -3.09 -6.63
CA ALA A 350 20.25 -3.26 -5.57
C ALA A 350 18.90 -2.63 -5.96
N PHE A 351 18.91 -1.45 -6.58
CA PHE A 351 17.67 -0.81 -7.04
C PHE A 351 17.08 -1.50 -8.26
N GLN A 352 17.91 -2.05 -9.16
CA GLN A 352 17.45 -2.87 -10.28
C GLN A 352 16.74 -4.15 -9.78
N LEU A 353 17.24 -4.76 -8.71
CA LEU A 353 16.57 -5.91 -8.07
C LEU A 353 15.20 -5.50 -7.49
N ILE A 354 15.09 -4.34 -6.86
CA ILE A 354 13.82 -3.83 -6.34
C ILE A 354 12.86 -3.50 -7.49
N SER A 355 13.35 -2.83 -8.55
CA SER A 355 12.55 -2.46 -9.72
C SER A 355 12.07 -3.66 -10.54
N SER A 356 12.73 -4.81 -10.44
CA SER A 356 12.35 -6.07 -11.12
C SER A 356 11.42 -6.96 -10.28
N ALA A 357 11.00 -6.50 -9.10
CA ALA A 357 10.14 -7.27 -8.21
C ALA A 357 8.77 -7.67 -8.80
N GLN A 358 8.35 -7.06 -9.91
CA GLN A 358 7.15 -7.51 -10.63
C GLN A 358 7.23 -9.00 -11.02
N PHE A 359 8.43 -9.52 -11.33
CA PHE A 359 8.64 -10.94 -11.61
C PHE A 359 8.51 -11.84 -10.37
N SER A 360 8.55 -11.27 -9.15
CA SER A 360 8.26 -12.04 -7.93
C SER A 360 6.85 -12.63 -7.96
N VAL A 361 5.90 -11.94 -8.60
CA VAL A 361 4.51 -12.39 -8.74
C VAL A 361 4.40 -13.68 -9.55
N ASP A 362 5.25 -13.86 -10.56
CA ASP A 362 5.29 -15.08 -11.37
C ASP A 362 5.63 -16.32 -10.52
N THR A 363 6.42 -16.14 -9.45
CA THR A 363 6.69 -17.21 -8.49
C THR A 363 5.41 -17.69 -7.82
N PHE A 364 4.51 -16.78 -7.45
CA PHE A 364 3.22 -17.16 -6.87
C PHE A 364 2.30 -17.84 -7.89
N PHE A 365 2.28 -17.41 -9.15
CA PHE A 365 1.53 -18.10 -10.20
C PHE A 365 2.02 -19.53 -10.40
N VAL A 366 3.34 -19.74 -10.45
CA VAL A 366 3.94 -21.09 -10.55
C VAL A 366 3.56 -21.96 -9.35
N LEU A 367 3.64 -21.43 -8.13
CA LEU A 367 3.24 -22.15 -6.93
C LEU A 367 1.74 -22.47 -6.89
N SER A 368 0.89 -21.52 -7.32
CA SER A 368 -0.57 -21.69 -7.42
C SER A 368 -0.93 -22.80 -8.42
N GLY A 369 -0.29 -22.80 -9.60
CA GLY A 369 -0.45 -23.83 -10.62
C GLY A 369 0.02 -25.21 -10.16
N PHE A 370 1.21 -25.29 -9.56
CA PHE A 370 1.77 -26.53 -9.02
C PHE A 370 0.85 -27.16 -7.97
N LEU A 371 0.41 -26.37 -6.99
CA LEU A 371 -0.47 -26.86 -5.93
C LEU A 371 -1.85 -27.26 -6.47
N THR A 372 -2.41 -26.47 -7.41
CA THR A 372 -3.67 -26.78 -8.09
C THR A 372 -3.58 -28.13 -8.80
N ALA A 373 -2.51 -28.37 -9.55
CA ALA A 373 -2.29 -29.62 -10.28
C ALA A 373 -2.20 -30.84 -9.35
N ILE A 374 -1.38 -30.75 -8.30
CA ILE A 374 -1.20 -31.87 -7.35
C ILE A 374 -2.50 -32.18 -6.61
N LEU A 375 -3.18 -31.16 -6.08
CA LEU A 375 -4.43 -31.36 -5.33
C LEU A 375 -5.51 -31.94 -6.24
N PHE A 376 -5.60 -31.48 -7.48
CA PHE A 376 -6.56 -31.99 -8.45
C PHE A 376 -6.32 -33.45 -8.79
N VAL A 377 -5.07 -33.83 -9.11
CA VAL A 377 -4.71 -35.23 -9.42
C VAL A 377 -4.97 -36.14 -8.22
N ARG A 378 -4.65 -35.70 -7.00
CA ARG A 378 -4.94 -36.45 -5.76
C ARG A 378 -6.44 -36.63 -5.55
N GLN A 379 -7.24 -35.59 -5.76
CA GLN A 379 -8.69 -35.66 -5.64
C GLN A 379 -9.30 -36.63 -6.66
N MET A 380 -8.83 -36.58 -7.91
CA MET A 380 -9.29 -37.48 -8.98
C MET A 380 -8.95 -38.95 -8.71
N LYS A 381 -7.76 -39.23 -8.17
CA LYS A 381 -7.39 -40.59 -7.74
C LYS A 381 -8.33 -41.13 -6.65
N LYS A 382 -8.86 -40.25 -5.79
CA LYS A 382 -9.76 -40.62 -4.69
C LYS A 382 -11.20 -40.86 -5.17
N GLU A 383 -11.72 -39.98 -6.02
CA GLU A 383 -13.14 -39.99 -6.42
C GLU A 383 -13.42 -40.93 -7.62
N LYS A 384 -12.39 -41.36 -8.37
CA LYS A 384 -12.41 -42.21 -9.59
C LYS A 384 -13.27 -41.70 -10.77
N ASN A 385 -14.40 -41.05 -10.51
CA ASN A 385 -15.33 -40.52 -11.52
C ASN A 385 -15.36 -38.99 -11.50
N LEU A 386 -15.36 -38.39 -12.69
CA LEU A 386 -15.47 -36.95 -12.87
C LEU A 386 -16.94 -36.51 -12.78
N SER A 387 -17.41 -36.16 -11.59
CA SER A 387 -18.76 -35.62 -11.41
C SER A 387 -18.80 -34.12 -11.72
N PHE A 388 -19.80 -33.68 -12.49
CA PHE A 388 -20.07 -32.26 -12.73
C PHE A 388 -20.25 -31.47 -11.42
N ARG A 389 -20.94 -32.08 -10.44
CA ARG A 389 -21.14 -31.50 -9.10
C ARG A 389 -19.81 -31.25 -8.38
N LEU A 390 -18.88 -32.20 -8.42
CA LEU A 390 -17.55 -32.06 -7.82
C LEU A 390 -16.80 -30.89 -8.46
N MET A 391 -16.88 -30.78 -9.79
CA MET A 391 -16.20 -29.71 -10.52
C MET A 391 -16.78 -28.32 -10.25
N PHE A 392 -18.10 -28.21 -10.19
CA PHE A 392 -18.78 -26.99 -9.82
C PHE A 392 -18.44 -26.56 -8.39
N LEU A 393 -18.57 -27.48 -7.42
CA LEU A 393 -18.31 -27.19 -6.01
C LEU A 393 -16.87 -26.72 -5.77
N TYR A 394 -15.91 -27.25 -6.52
CA TYR A 394 -14.51 -26.84 -6.42
C TYR A 394 -14.28 -25.37 -6.85
N TYR A 395 -14.94 -24.88 -7.92
CA TYR A 395 -14.88 -23.45 -8.27
C TYR A 395 -15.46 -22.57 -7.15
N ILE A 396 -16.65 -22.96 -6.65
CA ILE A 396 -17.36 -22.23 -5.61
C ILE A 396 -16.57 -22.17 -4.30
N HIS A 397 -15.94 -23.28 -3.89
CA HIS A 397 -15.13 -23.31 -2.67
C HIS A 397 -13.96 -22.33 -2.73
N ARG A 398 -13.30 -22.20 -3.88
CA ARG A 398 -12.19 -21.24 -4.04
C ARG A 398 -12.70 -19.80 -3.97
N TYR A 399 -13.82 -19.51 -4.63
CA TYR A 399 -14.44 -18.18 -4.59
C TYR A 399 -14.84 -17.80 -3.16
N ILE A 400 -15.60 -18.66 -2.46
CA ILE A 400 -16.02 -18.43 -1.05
C ILE A 400 -14.82 -18.28 -0.12
N ARG A 401 -13.69 -18.94 -0.40
CA ARG A 401 -12.46 -18.82 0.40
C ARG A 401 -11.76 -17.48 0.23
N LEU A 402 -11.68 -16.94 -0.98
CA LEU A 402 -10.89 -15.73 -1.28
C LEU A 402 -11.69 -14.44 -1.10
N THR A 403 -12.97 -14.45 -1.47
CA THR A 403 -13.83 -13.26 -1.49
C THR A 403 -13.95 -12.54 -0.13
N PRO A 404 -14.10 -13.22 1.03
CA PRO A 404 -14.27 -12.52 2.30
C PRO A 404 -13.09 -11.63 2.69
N ALA A 405 -11.86 -12.12 2.49
CA ALA A 405 -10.66 -11.35 2.78
C ALA A 405 -10.50 -10.16 1.82
N PHE A 406 -10.77 -10.39 0.53
CA PHE A 406 -10.70 -9.34 -0.48
C PHE A 406 -11.76 -8.25 -0.28
N LEU A 407 -12.99 -8.63 0.09
CA LEU A 407 -14.07 -7.69 0.41
C LEU A 407 -13.72 -6.85 1.64
N LEU A 408 -13.14 -7.46 2.68
CA LEU A 408 -12.69 -6.73 3.86
C LEU A 408 -11.62 -5.69 3.49
N MET A 409 -10.67 -6.06 2.63
CA MET A 409 -9.66 -5.13 2.12
C MET A 409 -10.30 -3.96 1.35
N ILE A 410 -11.26 -4.22 0.45
CA ILE A 410 -12.00 -3.16 -0.25
C ILE A 410 -12.68 -2.19 0.73
N LEU A 411 -13.40 -2.74 1.72
CA LEU A 411 -14.10 -1.93 2.72
C LEU A 411 -13.14 -1.01 3.49
N VAL A 412 -12.00 -1.53 3.92
CA VAL A 412 -10.97 -0.73 4.60
C VAL A 412 -10.36 0.30 3.66
N SER A 413 -9.99 -0.10 2.45
CA SER A 413 -9.36 0.76 1.46
C SER A 413 -10.23 1.97 1.12
N ILE A 414 -11.53 1.78 0.86
CA ILE A 414 -12.43 2.85 0.44
C ILE A 414 -12.90 3.69 1.64
N ASN A 415 -13.31 3.05 2.74
CA ASN A 415 -14.02 3.76 3.80
C ASN A 415 -13.10 4.26 4.92
N LEU A 416 -11.98 3.58 5.20
CA LEU A 416 -11.12 3.90 6.35
C LEU A 416 -9.85 4.63 5.94
N THR A 417 -9.28 4.36 4.77
CA THR A 417 -8.00 4.97 4.41
C THR A 417 -8.02 6.50 4.48
N PRO A 418 -9.06 7.24 4.04
CA PRO A 418 -9.06 8.71 4.15
C PRO A 418 -8.89 9.26 5.58
N TYR A 419 -9.08 8.42 6.60
CA TYR A 419 -8.95 8.76 8.02
C TYR A 419 -7.63 8.28 8.66
N PHE A 420 -6.79 7.51 7.96
CA PHE A 420 -5.54 6.97 8.51
C PHE A 420 -4.45 8.03 8.71
N GLY A 421 -4.52 9.13 7.96
CA GLY A 421 -3.53 10.18 8.01
C GLY A 421 -4.17 11.56 8.01
N ARG A 422 -3.38 12.54 8.46
CA ARG A 422 -3.61 13.96 8.26
C ARG A 422 -2.29 14.55 7.78
N GLY A 423 -2.38 15.57 6.93
CA GLY A 423 -1.19 16.27 6.48
C GLY A 423 -1.38 16.92 5.12
N PRO A 424 -0.44 17.80 4.74
CA PRO A 424 -0.55 18.66 3.57
C PRO A 424 -0.43 17.90 2.23
N VAL A 425 0.22 16.74 2.28
CA VAL A 425 0.45 15.85 1.14
C VAL A 425 -0.51 14.65 1.17
N TYR A 426 -1.27 14.49 2.27
CA TYR A 426 -2.20 13.38 2.41
C TYR A 426 -3.33 13.51 1.38
N PRO A 427 -3.69 12.44 0.63
CA PRO A 427 -4.77 12.46 -0.35
C PRO A 427 -6.13 12.48 0.35
N ILE A 428 -6.45 13.66 0.89
CA ILE A 428 -7.62 14.02 1.67
C ILE A 428 -8.91 13.52 0.98
N GLU A 429 -9.12 13.81 -0.31
CA GLU A 429 -10.37 13.50 -1.03
C GLU A 429 -10.60 12.03 -1.44
N GLN A 430 -9.55 11.20 -1.48
CA GLN A 430 -9.62 9.86 -2.09
C GLN A 430 -9.06 8.76 -1.17
N GLY A 431 -8.32 9.11 -0.12
CA GLY A 431 -7.49 8.14 0.59
C GLY A 431 -6.38 7.61 -0.32
N PHE A 432 -5.85 6.43 -0.01
CA PHE A 432 -4.74 5.84 -0.79
C PHE A 432 -5.16 5.23 -2.14
N GLU A 433 -6.46 5.12 -2.41
CA GLU A 433 -6.99 4.45 -3.60
C GLU A 433 -7.89 5.38 -4.42
N SER A 434 -7.88 5.22 -5.74
CA SER A 434 -8.61 6.10 -6.65
C SER A 434 -10.14 5.93 -6.53
N LYS A 435 -10.89 6.99 -6.85
CA LYS A 435 -12.36 6.95 -6.97
C LYS A 435 -12.82 5.74 -7.79
N VAL A 436 -13.82 5.01 -7.27
CA VAL A 436 -14.50 3.91 -7.96
C VAL A 436 -15.18 4.45 -9.22
N ARG A 437 -14.49 4.43 -10.36
CA ARG A 437 -15.08 4.69 -11.66
C ARG A 437 -15.56 3.35 -12.25
N PRO A 438 -16.72 3.29 -12.91
CA PRO A 438 -17.25 2.03 -13.47
C PRO A 438 -16.31 1.38 -14.49
N ASP A 439 -15.53 2.19 -15.20
CA ASP A 439 -14.64 1.75 -16.28
C ASP A 439 -13.22 1.36 -15.80
N ASP A 440 -12.91 1.59 -14.53
CA ASP A 440 -11.59 1.36 -13.94
C ASP A 440 -11.57 0.19 -12.94
N MET A 441 -10.39 -0.41 -12.76
CA MET A 441 -10.18 -1.33 -11.64
C MET A 441 -10.34 -0.58 -10.31
N CYS A 442 -11.26 -1.05 -9.47
CA CYS A 442 -11.54 -0.44 -8.16
C CYS A 442 -10.32 -0.42 -7.22
N LEU A 443 -9.45 -1.43 -7.30
CA LEU A 443 -8.20 -1.50 -6.55
C LEU A 443 -7.09 -1.95 -7.48
N ASN A 444 -6.01 -1.19 -7.55
CA ASN A 444 -4.91 -1.48 -8.45
C ASN A 444 -4.22 -2.80 -8.14
N ILE A 445 -4.25 -3.28 -6.89
CA ILE A 445 -3.68 -4.56 -6.47
C ILE A 445 -4.55 -5.78 -6.84
N ALA A 446 -5.80 -5.57 -7.28
CA ALA A 446 -6.76 -6.64 -7.56
C ALA A 446 -6.47 -7.43 -8.85
N TRP A 447 -5.69 -6.87 -9.77
CA TRP A 447 -5.27 -7.52 -11.02
C TRP A 447 -4.67 -8.93 -10.79
N TYR A 448 -3.88 -9.10 -9.72
CA TYR A 448 -3.24 -10.36 -9.41
C TYR A 448 -4.28 -11.44 -9.08
N LEU A 449 -5.28 -11.08 -8.27
CA LEU A 449 -6.36 -11.97 -7.89
C LEU A 449 -7.24 -12.32 -9.11
N HIS A 450 -7.45 -11.36 -10.01
CA HIS A 450 -8.15 -11.58 -11.27
C HIS A 450 -7.43 -12.63 -12.13
N ASN A 451 -6.12 -12.45 -12.35
CA ASN A 451 -5.31 -13.37 -13.14
C ASN A 451 -5.18 -14.75 -12.50
N ASP A 452 -5.00 -14.84 -11.19
CA ASP A 452 -4.96 -16.11 -10.46
C ASP A 452 -6.28 -16.89 -10.59
N MET A 453 -7.43 -16.20 -10.63
CA MET A 453 -8.73 -16.84 -10.88
C MET A 453 -8.84 -17.35 -12.33
N GLN A 454 -8.45 -16.53 -13.31
CA GLN A 454 -8.46 -16.93 -14.73
C GLN A 454 -7.58 -18.16 -14.99
N PHE A 455 -6.32 -18.13 -14.52
CA PHE A 455 -5.40 -19.26 -14.66
C PHE A 455 -5.94 -20.51 -13.99
N HIS A 456 -6.62 -20.37 -12.85
CA HIS A 456 -7.23 -21.50 -12.18
C HIS A 456 -8.38 -22.14 -12.98
N TRP A 457 -9.13 -21.35 -13.74
CA TRP A 457 -10.20 -21.86 -14.61
C TRP A 457 -9.60 -22.56 -15.82
N ILE A 458 -8.64 -21.92 -16.48
CA ILE A 458 -7.94 -22.45 -17.66
C ILE A 458 -7.16 -23.72 -17.33
N ALA A 459 -6.52 -23.79 -16.16
CA ALA A 459 -5.74 -24.95 -15.72
C ALA A 459 -6.52 -26.27 -15.77
N ARG A 460 -7.85 -26.27 -15.68
CA ARG A 460 -8.62 -27.51 -15.75
C ARG A 460 -8.78 -28.06 -17.14
N LEU A 461 -8.73 -27.21 -18.16
CA LEU A 461 -8.74 -27.65 -19.55
C LEU A 461 -7.54 -28.54 -19.86
N THR A 462 -6.41 -28.30 -19.19
CA THR A 462 -5.20 -29.14 -19.30
C THR A 462 -5.21 -30.32 -18.33
N LEU A 463 -5.69 -30.11 -17.09
CA LEU A 463 -5.66 -31.13 -16.03
C LEU A 463 -6.72 -32.23 -16.19
N ILE A 464 -7.91 -31.94 -16.75
CA ILE A 464 -8.96 -32.96 -16.94
C ILE A 464 -8.49 -34.06 -17.92
N PRO A 465 -8.00 -33.74 -19.15
CA PRO A 465 -7.43 -34.75 -20.04
C PRO A 465 -6.27 -35.51 -19.40
N PHE A 466 -5.44 -34.84 -18.60
CA PHE A 466 -4.34 -35.48 -17.88
C PHE A 466 -4.83 -36.51 -16.86
N ALA A 467 -5.87 -36.17 -16.08
CA ALA A 467 -6.47 -37.06 -15.10
C ALA A 467 -7.24 -38.23 -15.72
N LEU A 468 -7.78 -38.07 -16.94
CA LEU A 468 -8.43 -39.12 -17.73
C LEU A 468 -7.43 -39.96 -18.55
N GLU A 469 -6.14 -39.92 -18.19
CA GLU A 469 -5.04 -40.65 -18.85
C GLU A 469 -4.78 -40.28 -20.32
N ARG A 470 -5.45 -39.26 -20.86
CA ARG A 470 -5.23 -38.69 -22.20
C ARG A 470 -4.08 -37.66 -22.17
N LYS A 471 -2.87 -38.13 -21.82
CA LYS A 471 -1.69 -37.28 -21.62
C LYS A 471 -1.27 -36.50 -22.88
N THR A 472 -1.41 -37.10 -24.06
CA THR A 472 -1.08 -36.46 -25.35
C THR A 472 -1.94 -35.23 -25.61
N LEU A 473 -3.26 -35.33 -25.36
CA LEU A 473 -4.19 -34.21 -25.49
C LEU A 473 -3.87 -33.10 -24.49
N SER A 474 -3.56 -33.45 -23.23
CA SER A 474 -3.12 -32.47 -22.24
C SER A 474 -1.86 -31.72 -22.68
N PHE A 475 -0.85 -32.44 -23.17
CA PHE A 475 0.39 -31.84 -23.65
C PHE A 475 0.17 -30.91 -24.86
N LEU A 476 -0.71 -31.30 -25.79
CA LEU A 476 -1.07 -30.47 -26.94
C LEU A 476 -1.74 -29.17 -26.50
N ILE A 477 -2.70 -29.23 -25.58
CA ILE A 477 -3.39 -28.05 -25.05
C ILE A 477 -2.41 -27.13 -24.31
N VAL A 478 -1.51 -27.68 -23.48
CA VAL A 478 -0.47 -26.90 -22.79
C VAL A 478 0.44 -26.20 -23.80
N THR A 479 0.91 -26.94 -24.80
CA THR A 479 1.78 -26.42 -25.85
C THR A 479 1.10 -25.28 -26.62
N LEU A 480 -0.17 -25.47 -26.98
CA LEU A 480 -0.99 -24.44 -27.61
C LEU A 480 -1.08 -23.18 -26.75
N PHE A 481 -1.39 -23.29 -25.46
CA PHE A 481 -1.46 -22.12 -24.57
C PHE A 481 -0.13 -21.39 -24.43
N VAL A 482 0.99 -22.12 -24.38
CA VAL A 482 2.33 -21.52 -24.34
C VAL A 482 2.61 -20.74 -25.62
N PHE A 483 2.33 -21.31 -26.80
CA PHE A 483 2.52 -20.61 -28.07
C PHE A 483 1.59 -19.41 -28.23
N VAL A 484 0.34 -19.51 -27.79
CA VAL A 484 -0.61 -18.38 -27.80
C VAL A 484 -0.11 -17.26 -26.88
N GLY A 485 0.39 -17.59 -25.68
CA GLY A 485 0.95 -16.59 -24.76
C GLY A 485 2.22 -15.91 -25.27
N ILE A 486 3.13 -16.67 -25.89
CA ILE A 486 4.32 -16.11 -26.55
C ILE A 486 3.91 -15.25 -27.76
N GLY A 487 2.99 -15.73 -28.58
CA GLY A 487 2.49 -15.01 -29.75
C GLY A 487 1.78 -13.70 -29.40
N SER A 488 0.93 -13.70 -28.36
CA SER A 488 0.22 -12.50 -27.92
C SER A 488 1.18 -11.46 -27.33
N THR A 489 2.12 -11.88 -26.48
CA THR A 489 3.12 -10.96 -25.91
C THR A 489 4.05 -10.38 -26.99
N LEU A 490 4.55 -11.21 -27.91
CA LEU A 490 5.32 -10.73 -29.06
C LEU A 490 4.49 -9.77 -29.94
N GLY A 491 3.23 -10.10 -30.21
CA GLY A 491 2.32 -9.25 -30.97
C GLY A 491 2.11 -7.88 -30.32
N ILE A 492 1.90 -7.84 -29.00
CA ILE A 492 1.74 -6.59 -28.24
C ILE A 492 3.05 -5.76 -28.28
N ILE A 493 4.21 -6.40 -28.08
CA ILE A 493 5.51 -5.72 -28.11
C ILE A 493 5.81 -5.15 -29.50
N LEU A 494 5.50 -5.89 -30.57
CA LEU A 494 5.69 -5.44 -31.95
C LEU A 494 4.73 -4.33 -32.35
N TYR A 495 3.48 -4.38 -31.88
CA TYR A 495 2.47 -3.34 -32.17
C TYR A 495 2.76 -2.04 -31.41
N TYR A 496 3.30 -2.12 -30.19
CA TYR A 496 3.65 -0.97 -29.37
C TYR A 496 5.16 -0.95 -29.03
N PRO A 497 6.03 -0.59 -29.98
CA PRO A 497 7.49 -0.61 -29.78
C PRO A 497 8.00 0.40 -28.72
N ASN A 498 7.16 1.38 -28.34
CA ASN A 498 7.44 2.40 -27.33
C ASN A 498 6.71 2.19 -26.00
N MET A 499 6.22 0.98 -25.75
CA MET A 499 5.50 0.63 -24.51
C MET A 499 6.42 0.69 -23.29
N SER A 500 5.98 1.38 -22.23
CA SER A 500 6.73 1.46 -20.98
C SER A 500 6.58 0.17 -20.16
N LEU A 501 7.71 -0.40 -19.73
CA LEU A 501 7.74 -1.64 -18.92
C LEU A 501 7.30 -1.39 -17.48
N ASN A 502 7.71 -0.23 -16.90
CA ASN A 502 7.55 0.12 -15.48
C ASN A 502 7.04 1.56 -15.31
N ASP A 503 6.02 1.99 -16.06
CA ASP A 503 5.47 3.33 -15.85
C ASP A 503 4.48 3.34 -14.68
N PRO A 504 4.78 4.02 -13.56
CA PRO A 504 3.83 4.15 -12.47
C PRO A 504 2.56 4.92 -12.87
N THR A 505 2.59 5.71 -13.95
CA THR A 505 1.40 6.41 -14.48
C THR A 505 0.48 5.47 -15.27
N ALA A 506 0.92 4.26 -15.63
CA ALA A 506 0.07 3.20 -16.16
C ALA A 506 -1.07 2.77 -15.21
N LEU A 507 -0.90 3.07 -13.91
CA LEU A 507 -1.85 2.80 -12.84
C LEU A 507 -2.97 3.86 -12.78
N THR A 508 -2.90 4.87 -13.64
CA THR A 508 -3.94 5.89 -13.82
C THR A 508 -4.30 5.97 -15.30
N ASP A 509 -5.58 6.13 -15.60
CA ASP A 509 -6.17 5.97 -16.93
C ASP A 509 -5.67 6.97 -18.01
N ASN A 510 -4.82 7.89 -17.60
CA ASN A 510 -4.28 8.99 -18.37
C ASN A 510 -2.86 8.73 -18.93
N GLY A 511 -2.23 7.61 -18.55
CA GLY A 511 -0.95 7.14 -19.10
C GLY A 511 -1.15 6.36 -20.40
N GLY A 512 -0.15 6.39 -21.29
CA GLY A 512 -0.16 5.63 -22.55
C GLY A 512 -0.22 4.10 -22.34
N PRO A 513 -0.23 3.31 -23.43
CA PRO A 513 -0.19 1.85 -23.31
C PRO A 513 1.08 1.44 -22.55
N SER A 514 0.90 0.72 -21.44
CA SER A 514 2.00 0.15 -20.64
C SER A 514 1.99 -1.36 -20.71
N PHE A 515 3.16 -1.96 -20.52
CA PHE A 515 3.32 -3.42 -20.55
C PHE A 515 2.41 -4.08 -19.52
N TYR A 516 2.38 -3.52 -18.32
CA TYR A 516 1.53 -4.00 -17.25
C TYR A 516 0.03 -3.95 -17.59
N LYS A 517 -0.46 -2.83 -18.14
CA LYS A 517 -1.88 -2.69 -18.49
C LYS A 517 -2.29 -3.59 -19.65
N MET A 518 -1.42 -3.74 -20.64
CA MET A 518 -1.74 -4.47 -21.88
C MET A 518 -1.49 -5.97 -21.78
N VAL A 519 -0.56 -6.42 -20.92
CA VAL A 519 -0.24 -7.85 -20.76
C VAL A 519 -0.94 -8.47 -19.56
N TYR A 520 -1.12 -7.73 -18.46
CA TYR A 520 -1.67 -8.29 -17.22
C TYR A 520 -3.09 -7.83 -16.89
N ILE A 521 -3.54 -6.64 -17.32
CA ILE A 521 -4.87 -6.09 -16.95
C ILE A 521 -5.92 -6.26 -18.04
N LYS A 522 -5.54 -6.13 -19.31
CA LYS A 522 -6.41 -6.37 -20.48
C LYS A 522 -6.06 -7.70 -21.17
N PRO A 523 -6.25 -8.87 -20.53
CA PRO A 523 -6.10 -10.15 -21.23
C PRO A 523 -7.22 -10.36 -22.26
#